data_AF-A0A5J4X4C3-F1
#
_entry.id   AF-A0A5J4X4C3-F1
#
_cell.length_a   1.000
_cell.length_b   1.000
_cell.length_c   1.000
_cell.angle_alpha   90.00
_cell.angle_beta   90.00
_cell.angle_gamma   90.00
#
_symmetry.space_group_name_H-M   'P 1'
#
loop_
_entity.id
_entity.type
_entity.pdbx_description
1 polymer ?
#
loop_
_entity_poly.entity_id
_entity_poly.type
_entity_poly.pdbx_seq_one_letter_code
_entity_poly.pdbx_strand_id
1 'polypeptide(L)'
;MIDVTQDISQFDSTIIPMTEAKKEIIELSLTEIDRFCIQYFNQLKVGWLCDEALRYCPDSIKPQNFRLQIHKNCETIRQHIRNKYLRLYKIKEDKIAELEQYVEDDDNHVIINEINDEQYNT
;
A
#
# COMPACT_ATOMS: atom_id res chain seq x y z
N MET A 1 -32.44 27.42 -38.96
CA MET A 1 -31.48 27.28 -37.84
C MET A 1 -32.12 26.35 -36.84
N ILE A 2 -31.65 25.11 -36.74
CA ILE A 2 -32.12 24.18 -35.70
C ILE A 2 -31.21 24.43 -34.51
N ASP A 3 -31.76 25.03 -33.46
CA ASP A 3 -31.06 25.22 -32.20
C ASP A 3 -31.03 23.85 -31.50
N VAL A 4 -29.88 23.18 -31.56
CA VAL A 4 -29.69 21.88 -30.89
C VAL A 4 -29.40 22.19 -29.43
N THR A 5 -30.45 22.41 -28.64
CA THR A 5 -30.34 22.45 -27.19
C THR A 5 -29.94 21.07 -26.71
N GLN A 6 -28.69 20.92 -26.30
CA GLN A 6 -28.15 19.69 -25.74
C GLN A 6 -28.85 19.42 -24.40
N ASP A 7 -29.60 18.31 -24.31
CA ASP A 7 -30.27 17.90 -23.08
C ASP A 7 -29.23 17.44 -22.04
N ILE A 8 -29.09 18.22 -20.98
CA ILE A 8 -28.16 17.98 -19.87
C ILE A 8 -28.85 17.45 -18.62
N SER A 9 -30.11 17.05 -18.70
CA SER A 9 -30.89 16.54 -17.56
C SER A 9 -30.28 15.28 -16.90
N GLN A 10 -29.48 14.53 -17.66
CA GLN A 10 -28.78 13.33 -17.20
C GLN A 10 -27.30 13.56 -16.86
N PHE A 11 -26.78 14.79 -17.04
CA PHE A 11 -25.39 15.07 -16.73
C PHE A 11 -25.21 15.21 -15.21
N ASP A 12 -24.43 14.30 -14.64
CA ASP A 12 -23.99 14.38 -13.25
C ASP A 12 -22.50 14.74 -13.20
N SER A 13 -22.19 15.94 -12.74
CA SER A 13 -20.82 16.44 -12.60
C SER A 13 -19.98 15.67 -11.57
N THR A 14 -20.60 14.86 -10.71
CA THR A 14 -19.89 14.04 -9.71
C THR A 14 -19.33 12.74 -10.29
N ILE A 15 -19.83 12.30 -11.44
CA ILE A 15 -19.42 11.07 -12.09
C ILE A 15 -18.27 11.37 -13.05
N ILE A 16 -17.03 11.21 -12.57
CA ILE A 16 -15.84 11.34 -13.42
C ILE A 16 -15.46 9.94 -13.94
N PRO A 17 -15.66 9.65 -15.24
CA PRO A 17 -15.37 8.33 -15.79
C PRO A 17 -13.89 7.97 -15.63
N MET A 18 -13.62 6.69 -15.39
CA MET A 18 -12.24 6.16 -15.31
C MET A 18 -11.71 5.91 -16.73
N THR A 19 -11.21 6.96 -17.37
CA THR A 19 -10.61 6.89 -18.71
C THR A 19 -9.16 6.40 -18.63
N GLU A 20 -8.59 5.96 -19.75
CA GLU A 20 -7.20 5.50 -19.82
C GLU A 20 -6.21 6.58 -19.39
N ALA A 21 -6.40 7.82 -19.86
CA ALA A 21 -5.59 8.96 -19.43
C ALA A 21 -5.70 9.21 -17.91
N LYS A 22 -6.88 9.00 -17.31
CA LYS A 22 -7.05 9.15 -15.87
C LYS A 22 -6.31 8.05 -15.10
N LYS A 23 -6.32 6.80 -15.59
CA LYS A 23 -5.53 5.71 -15.01
C LYS A 23 -4.03 6.02 -15.07
N GLU A 24 -3.54 6.46 -16.22
CA GLU A 24 -2.12 6.80 -16.42
C GLU A 24 -1.68 7.93 -15.46
N ILE A 25 -2.49 8.98 -15.30
CA ILE A 25 -2.21 10.06 -14.34
C ILE A 25 -2.13 9.52 -12.91
N ILE A 26 -3.05 8.64 -12.54
CA ILE A 26 -3.11 8.04 -11.21
C ILE A 26 -1.86 7.16 -10.97
N GLU A 27 -1.50 6.33 -11.93
CA GLU A 27 -0.31 5.47 -11.87
C GLU A 27 0.99 6.29 -11.76
N LEU A 28 1.10 7.38 -12.53
CA LEU A 28 2.21 8.33 -12.44
C LEU A 28 2.25 9.08 -11.10
N SER A 29 1.11 9.22 -10.43
CA SER A 29 0.99 9.86 -9.12
C SER A 29 1.38 8.94 -7.96
N LEU A 30 1.54 7.63 -8.21
CA LEU A 30 2.00 6.70 -7.18
C LEU A 30 3.44 7.01 -6.77
N THR A 31 3.63 7.24 -5.48
CA THR A 31 4.96 7.36 -4.89
C THR A 31 5.62 5.99 -4.78
N GLU A 32 6.94 5.96 -4.62
CA GLU A 32 7.67 4.70 -4.38
C GLU A 32 7.19 3.96 -3.14
N ILE A 33 6.69 4.68 -2.13
CA ILE A 33 6.08 4.07 -0.94
C ILE A 33 4.69 3.49 -1.26
N ASP A 34 3.92 4.13 -2.13
CA ASP A 34 2.64 3.56 -2.57
C ASP A 34 2.89 2.27 -3.34
N ARG A 35 3.86 2.28 -4.28
CA ARG A 35 4.28 1.09 -5.03
C ARG A 35 4.79 -0.02 -4.10
N PHE A 36 5.61 0.31 -3.10
CA PHE A 36 6.04 -0.66 -2.08
C PHE A 36 4.84 -1.27 -1.34
N CYS A 37 3.87 -0.45 -0.91
CA CYS A 37 2.70 -0.95 -0.20
C CYS A 37 1.78 -1.80 -1.08
N ILE A 38 1.70 -1.51 -2.38
CA ILE A 38 0.96 -2.32 -3.36
C ILE A 38 1.65 -3.66 -3.58
N GLN A 39 2.98 -3.64 -3.81
CA GLN A 39 3.77 -4.85 -4.04
C GLN A 39 3.73 -5.84 -2.86
N TYR A 40 3.80 -5.33 -1.62
CA TYR A 40 3.78 -6.16 -0.41
C TYR A 40 2.45 -6.07 0.34
N PHE A 41 1.35 -5.84 -0.40
CA PHE A 41 0.04 -5.54 0.17
C PHE A 41 -0.43 -6.62 1.13
N ASN A 42 -0.31 -7.90 0.77
CA ASN A 42 -0.80 -9.00 1.60
C ASN A 42 -0.08 -9.09 2.94
N GLN A 43 1.25 -8.98 2.94
CA GLN A 43 2.09 -8.98 4.14
C GLN A 43 1.74 -7.79 5.04
N LEU A 44 1.61 -6.60 4.45
CA LEU A 44 1.30 -5.38 5.19
C LEU A 44 -0.16 -5.35 5.67
N LYS A 45 -1.11 -5.99 4.97
CA LYS A 45 -2.52 -6.09 5.39
C LYS A 45 -2.66 -6.90 6.67
N VAL A 46 -1.90 -8.00 6.80
CA VAL A 46 -1.90 -8.83 8.02
C VAL A 46 -0.94 -8.33 9.10
N GLY A 47 0.08 -7.56 8.72
CA GLY A 47 1.11 -7.02 9.62
C GLY A 47 2.48 -7.67 9.34
N TRP A 48 3.41 -6.86 8.81
CA TRP A 48 4.75 -7.31 8.42
C TRP A 48 5.82 -6.82 9.38
N LEU A 49 6.81 -7.65 9.74
CA LEU A 49 7.88 -7.27 10.65
C LEU A 49 8.63 -6.03 10.13
N CYS A 50 8.77 -5.01 10.98
CA CYS A 50 9.42 -3.76 10.57
C CYS A 50 10.85 -3.99 10.05
N ASP A 51 11.59 -4.91 10.67
CA ASP A 51 12.97 -5.21 10.28
C ASP A 51 13.04 -6.02 8.99
N GLU A 52 12.07 -6.90 8.72
CA GLU A 52 11.98 -7.62 7.45
C GLU A 52 11.57 -6.67 6.32
N ALA A 53 10.51 -5.88 6.51
CA ALA A 53 10.07 -4.88 5.53
C ALA A 53 11.18 -3.91 5.12
N LEU A 54 12.05 -3.54 6.07
CA LEU A 54 13.18 -2.63 5.81
C LEU A 54 14.21 -3.24 4.84
N ARG A 55 14.33 -4.56 4.76
CA ARG A 55 15.23 -5.24 3.80
C ARG A 55 14.76 -5.09 2.35
N TYR A 56 13.47 -4.83 2.15
CA TYR A 56 12.84 -4.60 0.85
C TYR A 56 12.63 -3.10 0.56
N CYS A 57 13.22 -2.23 1.39
CA CYS A 57 13.19 -0.78 1.15
C CYS A 57 13.69 -0.47 -0.27
N PRO A 58 12.98 0.33 -1.06
CA PRO A 58 13.46 0.76 -2.38
C PRO A 58 14.85 1.40 -2.29
N ASP A 59 15.74 1.08 -3.23
CA ASP A 59 17.14 1.56 -3.24
C ASP A 59 17.26 3.09 -3.30
N SER A 60 16.26 3.74 -3.89
CA SER A 60 16.10 5.19 -3.97
C SER A 60 15.80 5.86 -2.62
N ILE A 61 15.32 5.11 -1.63
CA ILE A 61 14.91 5.63 -0.32
C ILE A 61 15.92 5.19 0.75
N LYS A 62 16.45 6.16 1.51
CA LYS A 62 17.27 5.84 2.67
C LYS A 62 16.43 5.12 3.74
N PRO A 63 16.95 4.08 4.41
CA PRO A 63 16.21 3.32 5.44
C PRO A 63 15.56 4.18 6.54
N GLN A 64 16.21 5.28 6.93
CA GLN A 64 15.66 6.23 7.92
C GLN A 64 14.43 6.98 7.38
N ASN A 65 14.46 7.38 6.11
CA ASN A 65 13.35 8.05 5.44
C ASN A 65 12.21 7.08 5.17
N PHE A 66 12.52 5.84 4.79
CA PHE A 66 11.52 4.79 4.60
C PHE A 66 10.66 4.60 5.85
N ARG A 67 11.29 4.49 7.02
CA ARG A 67 10.59 4.37 8.31
C ARG A 67 9.60 5.50 8.57
N LEU A 68 9.87 6.71 8.07
CA LEU A 68 8.98 7.87 8.20
C LEU A 68 7.90 7.86 7.12
N GLN A 69 8.28 7.63 5.86
CA GLN A 69 7.36 7.76 4.72
C GLN A 69 6.36 6.60 4.66
N ILE A 70 6.72 5.40 5.09
CA ILE A 70 5.79 4.26 5.15
C ILE A 70 4.56 4.57 6.04
N HIS A 71 4.69 5.51 6.98
CA HIS A 71 3.57 5.96 7.81
C HIS A 71 2.50 6.75 7.07
N LYS A 72 2.72 7.10 5.80
CA LYS A 72 1.66 7.60 4.90
C LYS A 72 0.53 6.57 4.81
N ASN A 73 0.89 5.32 4.53
CA ASN A 73 -0.04 4.23 4.22
C ASN A 73 -0.20 3.22 5.35
N CYS A 74 0.83 3.05 6.18
CA CYS A 74 0.85 2.08 7.25
C CYS A 74 0.88 2.75 8.64
N GLU A 75 0.49 1.99 9.65
CA GLU A 75 0.77 2.25 11.05
C GLU A 75 1.79 1.24 11.61
N THR A 76 2.43 1.57 12.73
CA THR A 76 3.22 0.57 13.48
C THR A 76 2.39 0.04 14.62
N ILE A 77 2.12 -1.26 14.60
CA ILE A 77 1.52 -1.98 15.73
C ILE A 77 2.58 -2.74 16.52
N ARG A 78 2.30 -2.99 17.80
CA ARG A 78 3.12 -3.87 18.64
C ARG A 78 2.35 -5.14 18.92
N GLN A 79 2.95 -6.29 18.65
CA GLN A 79 2.36 -7.58 18.96
C GLN A 79 3.25 -8.31 19.94
N HIS A 80 2.63 -8.89 20.98
CA HIS A 80 3.34 -9.69 21.97
C HIS A 80 3.27 -11.17 21.57
N ILE A 81 4.41 -11.75 21.24
CA ILE A 81 4.53 -13.16 20.84
C ILE A 81 5.68 -13.78 21.63
N ARG A 82 5.42 -14.92 22.31
CA ARG A 82 6.44 -15.71 23.03
C ARG A 82 7.37 -14.86 23.91
N ASN A 83 6.79 -13.96 24.71
CA ASN A 83 7.49 -13.06 25.65
C ASN A 83 8.37 -11.97 24.99
N LYS A 84 8.17 -11.69 23.69
CA LYS A 84 8.84 -10.61 22.96
C LYS A 84 7.82 -9.67 22.33
N TYR A 85 8.16 -8.39 22.31
CA TYR A 85 7.39 -7.37 21.60
C TYR A 85 7.95 -7.22 20.19
N LEU A 86 7.15 -7.61 19.20
CA LEU A 86 7.45 -7.43 17.79
C LEU A 86 6.77 -6.14 17.30
N ARG A 87 7.49 -5.38 16.47
CA ARG A 87 6.95 -4.21 15.78
C ARG A 87 6.59 -4.62 14.36
N LEU A 88 5.34 -4.39 13.98
CA LEU A 88 4.84 -4.70 12.65
C LEU A 88 4.37 -3.42 11.97
N TYR A 89 4.65 -3.28 10.68
CA TYR A 89 3.94 -2.35 9.82
C TYR A 89 2.64 -2.99 9.36
N LYS A 90 1.53 -2.28 9.54
CA LYS A 90 0.21 -2.70 9.07
C LYS A 90 -0.43 -1.60 8.24
N ILE A 91 -1.05 -1.92 7.10
CA ILE A 91 -1.80 -0.93 6.31
C ILE A 91 -2.92 -0.35 7.18
N LYS A 92 -3.07 0.97 7.17
CA LYS A 92 -4.18 1.62 7.86
C LYS A 92 -5.50 1.24 7.21
N GLU A 93 -6.54 1.03 8.00
CA GLU A 93 -7.84 0.56 7.50
C GLU A 93 -8.41 1.43 6.36
N ASP A 94 -8.25 2.76 6.46
CA ASP A 94 -8.72 3.73 5.47
C ASP A 94 -7.95 3.67 4.14
N LYS A 95 -6.77 3.03 4.13
CA LYS A 95 -5.91 2.88 2.95
C LYS A 95 -6.03 1.55 2.24
N ILE A 96 -6.69 0.56 2.83
CA ILE A 96 -6.81 -0.78 2.26
C ILE A 96 -7.48 -0.73 0.89
N ALA A 97 -8.69 -0.18 0.80
CA ALA A 97 -9.45 -0.13 -0.46
C ALA A 97 -8.75 0.71 -1.55
N GLU A 98 -8.06 1.79 -1.15
CA GLU A 98 -7.31 2.63 -2.08
C GLU A 98 -6.11 1.89 -2.68
N LEU A 99 -5.39 1.09 -1.91
CA LEU A 99 -4.21 0.38 -2.39
C LEU A 99 -4.56 -0.93 -3.09
N GLU A 100 -5.60 -1.63 -2.62
CA GLU A 100 -6.05 -2.92 -3.17
C GLU A 100 -6.42 -2.82 -4.66
N GLN A 101 -6.90 -1.67 -5.12
CA GLN A 101 -7.26 -1.46 -6.54
C GLN A 101 -6.07 -1.58 -7.52
N TYR A 102 -4.83 -1.51 -7.03
CA TYR A 102 -3.60 -1.62 -7.84
C TYR A 102 -2.89 -2.95 -7.65
N VAL A 103 -3.37 -3.83 -6.77
CA VAL A 103 -2.75 -5.12 -6.53
C VAL A 103 -3.09 -6.03 -7.71
N GLU A 104 -2.09 -6.37 -8.52
CA GLU A 104 -2.23 -7.38 -9.56
C GLU A 104 -2.20 -8.79 -8.93
N ASP A 105 -3.01 -9.73 -9.47
CA ASP A 105 -3.18 -11.07 -8.91
C ASP A 105 -1.89 -11.93 -8.93
N ASP A 106 -0.89 -11.58 -9.76
CA ASP A 106 0.28 -12.42 -10.07
C ASP A 106 1.56 -12.05 -9.28
N ASP A 107 1.66 -10.83 -8.72
CA ASP A 107 2.90 -10.32 -8.09
C ASP A 107 3.03 -10.65 -6.58
N ASN A 108 2.02 -11.28 -5.99
CA ASN A 108 1.94 -11.49 -4.54
C ASN A 108 2.64 -12.79 -4.08
N HIS A 109 3.96 -12.85 -4.21
CA HIS A 109 4.73 -13.87 -3.50
C HIS A 109 4.64 -13.62 -1.99
N VAL A 110 3.91 -14.48 -1.28
CA VAL A 110 3.76 -14.41 0.19
C VAL A 110 5.08 -14.78 0.84
N ILE A 111 5.84 -13.77 1.26
CA ILE A 111 7.01 -13.93 2.13
C ILE A 111 6.48 -14.01 3.57
N ILE A 112 6.51 -15.20 4.14
CA ILE A 112 6.11 -15.44 5.53
C ILE A 112 7.25 -14.97 6.44
N ASN A 113 6.91 -14.29 7.54
CA ASN A 113 7.88 -13.96 8.59
C ASN A 113 8.48 -15.28 9.14
N GLU A 114 9.70 -15.63 8.72
CA GLU A 114 10.47 -16.72 9.33
C GLU A 114 10.98 -16.24 10.70
N ILE A 115 10.17 -16.41 11.74
CA ILE A 115 10.63 -16.22 13.12
C ILE A 115 11.52 -17.43 13.45
N ASN A 116 12.82 -17.34 13.17
CA ASN A 116 13.77 -18.40 13.50
C ASN A 116 13.89 -18.56 15.03
N ASP A 117 13.44 -19.71 15.53
CA ASP A 117 13.41 -20.06 16.97
C ASP A 117 14.82 -20.17 17.60
N GLU A 118 15.88 -20.27 16.80
CA GLU A 118 17.26 -20.50 17.28
C GLU A 118 18.06 -19.22 17.58
N GLN A 119 17.65 -18.05 17.07
CA GLN A 119 18.40 -16.78 17.21
C GLN A 119 18.12 -16.03 18.52
N TYR A 120 17.29 -16.60 19.40
CA TYR A 120 16.61 -15.85 20.45
C TYR A 120 16.63 -16.49 21.84
N ASN A 121 17.35 -17.60 22.00
CA ASN A 121 17.68 -18.27 23.26
C ASN A 121 19.09 -17.85 23.76
N THR A 122 19.30 -16.58 24.03
CA THR A 122 20.44 -16.11 24.85
C THR A 122 19.96 -15.07 25.83
#